data_AF-A0A8J4RAY5-F1
#
_entry.id   AF-A0A8J4RAY5-F1
#
_cell.length_a   1.000
_cell.length_b   1.000
_cell.length_c   1.000
_cell.angle_alpha   90.00
_cell.angle_beta   90.00
_cell.angle_gamma   90.00
#
_symmetry.space_group_name_H-M   'P 1'
#
loop_
_entity.id
_entity.type
_entity.pdbx_description
1 polymer ?
#
loop_
_entity_poly.entity_id
_entity_poly.type
_entity_poly.pdbx_seq_one_letter_code
_entity_poly.pdbx_strand_id
1 'polypeptide(L)'
;MTAMSSIISPYHFLLILLVAAHSICCGATGKEKDVYIVYMGSLPEGQYSPTSHHLSLLEEVLGESAATESIVRSYTRSFNAFAAKLSNEEQQRIASKKEVLSVFPSRTLQLQTTRSWEFIGLTETAKRNPTVESDVIIGVLDTGIWPESESFSDKGYGPPPKKWKGACKGGSNFTCNK
;
A
#
# COMPACT_ATOMS: atom_id res chain seq x y z
N MET A 1 -6.34 -66.79 -39.91
CA MET A 1 -5.48 -66.03 -38.97
C MET A 1 -4.84 -64.91 -39.76
N THR A 2 -5.41 -63.71 -39.76
CA THR A 2 -4.78 -62.51 -40.34
C THR A 2 -4.92 -61.40 -39.31
N ALA A 3 -3.84 -61.14 -38.59
CA ALA A 3 -3.75 -60.04 -37.64
C ALA A 3 -3.61 -58.75 -38.44
N MET A 4 -4.60 -57.85 -38.35
CA MET A 4 -4.49 -56.50 -38.90
C MET A 4 -3.74 -55.63 -37.89
N SER A 5 -2.45 -55.41 -38.15
CA SER A 5 -1.66 -54.39 -37.45
C SER A 5 -2.13 -53.01 -37.89
N SER A 6 -2.83 -52.31 -36.99
CA SER A 6 -3.25 -50.93 -37.21
C SER A 6 -2.05 -50.01 -37.03
N ILE A 7 -1.54 -49.47 -38.14
CA ILE A 7 -0.44 -48.50 -38.15
C ILE A 7 -1.03 -47.13 -37.76
N ILE A 8 -0.79 -46.70 -36.53
CA ILE A 8 -1.20 -45.38 -36.06
C ILE A 8 -0.38 -44.34 -36.83
N SER A 9 -1.09 -43.45 -37.54
CA SER A 9 -0.48 -42.38 -38.33
C SER A 9 0.43 -41.49 -37.48
N PRO A 10 1.61 -41.06 -37.97
CA PRO A 10 2.56 -40.25 -37.19
C PRO A 10 1.95 -38.93 -36.70
N TYR A 11 0.94 -38.42 -37.39
CA TYR A 11 0.19 -37.23 -36.99
C TYR A 11 -0.67 -37.43 -35.74
N HIS A 12 -1.21 -38.63 -35.51
CA HIS A 12 -1.95 -38.93 -34.28
C HIS A 12 -1.02 -39.03 -33.08
N PHE A 13 0.18 -39.58 -33.27
CA PHE A 13 1.17 -39.66 -32.19
C PHE A 13 1.68 -38.26 -31.80
N LEU A 14 1.90 -37.39 -32.78
CA LEU A 14 2.28 -35.98 -32.56
C LEU A 14 1.17 -35.18 -31.87
N LEU A 15 -0.10 -35.41 -32.25
CA LEU A 15 -1.25 -34.76 -31.61
C LEU A 15 -1.42 -35.18 -30.15
N ILE A 16 -1.21 -36.47 -29.84
CA ILE A 16 -1.26 -36.98 -28.47
C ILE A 16 -0.12 -36.39 -27.61
N LEU A 17 1.10 -36.26 -28.16
CA LEU A 17 2.22 -35.61 -27.48
C LEU A 17 1.96 -34.12 -27.21
N LEU A 18 1.33 -33.40 -28.14
CA LEU A 18 0.95 -32.00 -27.94
C LEU A 18 -0.11 -31.84 -26.85
N VAL A 19 -1.14 -32.69 -26.81
CA VAL A 19 -2.17 -32.66 -25.75
C VAL A 19 -1.59 -33.05 -24.38
N ALA A 20 -0.69 -34.03 -24.33
CA ALA A 20 0.02 -34.41 -23.11
C ALA A 20 0.95 -33.29 -22.61
N ALA A 21 1.62 -32.55 -23.50
CA ALA A 21 2.46 -31.41 -23.13
C ALA A 21 1.65 -30.24 -22.55
N HIS A 22 0.40 -30.03 -22.99
CA HIS A 22 -0.51 -29.05 -22.38
C HIS A 22 -1.01 -29.48 -20.99
N SER A 23 -1.00 -30.78 -20.68
CA SER A 23 -1.39 -31.30 -19.36
C SER A 23 -0.24 -31.33 -18.34
N ILE A 24 1.00 -31.04 -18.76
CA ILE A 24 2.20 -30.99 -17.89
C ILE A 24 2.65 -29.54 -17.61
N CYS A 25 1.75 -28.57 -17.77
CA CYS A 25 1.88 -27.35 -16.97
C CYS A 25 1.41 -27.69 -15.56
N CYS A 26 2.32 -28.24 -14.74
CA CYS A 26 2.20 -28.20 -13.29
C CYS A 26 1.81 -26.78 -12.91
N GLY A 27 0.54 -26.56 -12.60
CA GLY A 27 0.11 -25.36 -11.91
C GLY A 27 0.89 -25.35 -10.61
N ALA A 28 1.89 -24.48 -10.51
CA ALA A 28 2.31 -23.99 -9.22
C ALA A 28 1.05 -23.37 -8.62
N THR A 29 0.35 -24.12 -7.77
CA THR A 29 -0.77 -23.63 -6.97
C THR A 29 -0.20 -22.76 -5.85
N GLY A 30 0.54 -21.72 -6.24
CA GLY A 30 0.79 -20.59 -5.36
C GLY A 30 -0.58 -20.02 -5.06
N LYS A 31 -1.06 -20.23 -3.83
CA LYS A 31 -2.30 -19.62 -3.37
C LYS A 31 -2.22 -18.13 -3.65
N GLU A 32 -3.26 -17.57 -4.27
CA GLU A 32 -3.34 -16.14 -4.53
C GLU A 32 -3.21 -15.39 -3.20
N LYS A 33 -2.24 -14.48 -3.14
CA LYS A 33 -1.94 -13.67 -1.95
C LYS A 33 -2.17 -12.21 -2.25
N ASP A 34 -3.04 -11.59 -1.47
CA ASP A 34 -3.29 -10.15 -1.50
C ASP A 34 -2.60 -9.47 -0.31
N VAL A 35 -2.42 -8.15 -0.40
CA VAL A 35 -1.92 -7.37 0.72
C VAL A 35 -3.08 -7.05 1.66
N TYR A 36 -2.99 -7.48 2.90
CA TYR A 36 -3.92 -7.15 3.97
C TYR A 36 -3.25 -6.26 5.01
N ILE A 37 -4.04 -5.39 5.63
CA ILE A 37 -3.66 -4.62 6.81
C ILE A 37 -4.21 -5.34 8.03
N VAL A 38 -3.31 -5.73 8.93
CA VAL A 38 -3.60 -6.35 10.22
C VAL A 38 -3.49 -5.27 11.28
N TYR A 39 -4.62 -4.88 11.86
CA TYR A 39 -4.73 -3.83 12.85
C TYR A 39 -4.85 -4.41 14.26
N MET A 40 -3.96 -3.97 15.15
CA MET A 40 -3.80 -4.47 16.52
C MET A 40 -4.12 -3.41 17.58
N GLY A 41 -4.63 -2.23 17.17
CA GLY A 41 -5.03 -1.16 18.09
C GLY A 41 -3.94 -0.15 18.43
N SER A 42 -3.95 0.33 19.67
CA SER A 42 -2.95 1.25 20.20
C SER A 42 -1.63 0.54 20.48
N LEU A 43 -0.53 1.29 20.46
CA LEU A 43 0.76 0.77 20.89
C LEU A 43 0.71 0.46 22.40
N PRO A 44 1.17 -0.72 22.85
CA PRO A 44 1.34 -1.01 24.27
C PRO A 44 2.25 -0.01 24.96
N GLU A 45 1.98 0.26 26.24
CA GLU A 45 2.84 1.09 27.09
C GLU A 45 4.11 0.32 27.52
N GLY A 46 5.21 1.04 27.72
CA GLY A 46 6.48 0.47 28.19
C GLY A 46 7.40 -0.04 27.08
N GLN A 47 8.24 -1.02 27.41
CA GLN A 47 9.23 -1.57 26.49
C GLN A 47 8.55 -2.49 25.47
N TYR A 48 8.22 -1.92 24.31
CA TYR A 48 7.56 -2.62 23.22
C TYR A 48 8.33 -2.45 21.91
N SER A 49 8.55 -3.56 21.20
CA SER A 49 9.12 -3.56 19.85
C SER A 49 8.03 -3.95 18.84
N PRO A 50 7.37 -2.98 18.19
CA PRO A 50 6.29 -3.27 17.25
C PRO A 50 6.75 -4.21 16.13
N THR A 51 7.89 -3.92 15.52
CA THR A 51 8.40 -4.72 14.37
C THR A 51 8.66 -6.17 14.76
N SER A 52 9.24 -6.42 15.94
CA SER A 52 9.48 -7.79 16.42
C SER A 52 8.17 -8.52 16.70
N HIS A 53 7.20 -7.85 17.32
CA HIS A 53 5.89 -8.43 17.61
C HIS A 53 5.07 -8.72 16.35
N HIS A 54 5.11 -7.83 15.36
CA HIS A 54 4.44 -8.05 14.07
C HIS A 54 5.03 -9.26 13.36
N LEU A 55 6.36 -9.40 13.36
CA LEU A 55 7.03 -10.52 12.72
C LEU A 55 6.69 -11.83 13.45
N SER A 56 6.82 -11.89 14.78
CA SER A 56 6.49 -13.10 15.54
C SER A 56 5.05 -13.56 15.31
N LEU A 57 4.11 -12.63 15.24
CA LEU A 57 2.70 -12.94 14.94
C LEU A 57 2.52 -13.55 13.54
N LEU A 58 3.24 -13.04 12.54
CA LEU A 58 3.27 -13.63 11.20
C LEU A 58 3.92 -15.01 11.19
N GLU A 59 5.02 -15.20 11.92
CA GLU A 59 5.75 -16.46 12.03
C GLU A 59 4.89 -17.57 12.63
N GLU A 60 4.07 -17.25 13.64
CA GLU A 60 3.12 -18.20 14.22
C GLU A 60 2.09 -18.76 13.22
N VAL A 61 1.78 -18.01 12.15
CA VAL A 61 0.80 -18.42 11.14
C VAL A 61 1.46 -19.03 9.91
N LEU A 62 2.60 -18.47 9.48
CA LEU A 62 3.24 -18.75 8.20
C LEU A 62 4.54 -19.57 8.32
N GLY A 63 5.19 -19.55 9.48
CA GLY A 63 6.58 -19.98 9.67
C GLY A 63 7.59 -18.85 9.37
N GLU A 64 8.80 -18.98 9.91
CA GLU A 64 9.87 -17.95 9.92
C GLU A 64 10.22 -17.40 8.53
N SER A 65 10.56 -18.29 7.59
CA SER A 65 10.94 -17.91 6.23
C SER A 65 9.82 -17.16 5.51
N ALA A 66 8.60 -17.72 5.54
CA ALA A 66 7.45 -17.14 4.86
C ALA A 66 6.98 -15.82 5.49
N ALA A 67 7.14 -15.64 6.80
CA ALA A 67 6.79 -14.39 7.49
C ALA A 67 7.65 -13.23 7.02
N THR A 68 8.97 -13.44 6.94
CA THR A 68 9.93 -12.43 6.48
C THR A 68 9.67 -12.02 5.03
N GLU A 69 9.29 -12.96 4.16
CA GLU A 69 8.95 -12.67 2.77
C GLU A 69 7.57 -12.01 2.59
N SER A 70 6.64 -12.29 3.51
CA SER A 70 5.26 -11.82 3.41
C SER A 70 5.06 -10.42 3.97
N ILE A 71 5.90 -9.95 4.90
CA ILE A 71 5.73 -8.64 5.51
C ILE A 71 6.03 -7.51 4.52
N VAL A 72 5.09 -6.58 4.37
CA VAL A 72 5.22 -5.42 3.46
C VAL A 72 5.62 -4.18 4.25
N ARG A 73 4.95 -3.94 5.39
CA ARG A 73 5.22 -2.76 6.22
C ARG A 73 4.80 -2.97 7.67
N SER A 74 5.64 -2.57 8.61
CA SER A 74 5.26 -2.38 10.02
C SER A 74 4.90 -0.92 10.29
N TYR A 75 3.71 -0.66 10.81
CA TYR A 75 3.28 0.65 11.31
C TYR A 75 3.59 0.73 12.81
N THR A 76 4.49 1.64 13.20
CA THR A 76 5.13 1.60 14.53
C THR A 76 5.01 2.88 15.35
N ARG A 77 4.31 3.90 14.82
CA ARG A 77 4.28 5.25 15.43
C ARG A 77 2.92 5.63 16.01
N SER A 78 1.89 5.68 15.19
CA SER A 78 0.57 6.19 15.59
C SER A 78 -0.39 5.10 16.06
N PHE A 79 -0.16 3.87 15.62
CA PHE A 79 -0.96 2.69 15.94
C PHE A 79 -0.11 1.44 15.75
N ASN A 80 -0.58 0.34 16.31
CA ASN A 80 0.01 -0.98 16.23
C ASN A 80 -0.63 -1.75 15.08
N ALA A 81 0.09 -1.93 13.98
CA ALA A 81 -0.42 -2.65 12.81
C ALA A 81 0.72 -3.02 11.85
N PHE A 82 0.42 -3.92 10.92
CA PHE A 82 1.31 -4.20 9.79
C PHE A 82 0.52 -4.55 8.53
N ALA A 83 1.16 -4.40 7.38
CA ALA A 83 0.68 -4.88 6.09
C ALA A 83 1.49 -6.12 5.69
N ALA A 84 0.81 -7.16 5.22
CA ALA A 84 1.44 -8.41 4.78
C ALA A 84 0.69 -9.05 3.60
N LYS A 85 1.42 -9.80 2.76
CA LYS A 85 0.86 -10.63 1.69
C LYS A 85 0.33 -11.93 2.27
N LEU A 86 -0.98 -12.13 2.21
CA LEU A 86 -1.66 -13.28 2.81
C LEU A 86 -2.67 -13.86 1.82
N SER A 87 -2.78 -15.18 1.82
CA SER A 87 -3.93 -15.88 1.24
C SER A 87 -5.15 -15.72 2.16
N ASN A 88 -6.35 -16.02 1.64
CA ASN A 88 -7.58 -15.94 2.41
C ASN A 88 -7.54 -16.80 3.69
N GLU A 89 -6.97 -18.01 3.63
CA GLU A 89 -6.87 -18.86 4.82
C GLU A 89 -5.85 -18.33 5.85
N GLU A 90 -4.72 -17.80 5.39
CA GLU A 90 -3.71 -17.19 6.26
C GLU A 90 -4.26 -15.93 6.95
N GLN A 91 -5.00 -15.11 6.20
CA GLN A 91 -5.67 -13.93 6.73
C GLN A 91 -6.69 -14.28 7.81
N GLN A 92 -7.50 -15.31 7.61
CA GLN A 92 -8.48 -15.77 8.60
C GLN A 92 -7.79 -16.29 9.88
N ARG A 93 -6.68 -17.01 9.73
CA ARG A 93 -5.88 -17.49 10.87
C ARG A 93 -5.21 -16.36 11.65
N ILE A 94 -4.80 -15.28 10.99
CA ILE A 94 -4.30 -14.08 11.67
C ILE A 94 -5.45 -13.35 12.36
N ALA A 95 -6.61 -13.23 11.70
CA ALA A 95 -7.77 -12.55 12.27
C ALA A 95 -8.32 -13.22 13.55
N SER A 96 -8.03 -14.50 13.79
CA SER A 96 -8.42 -15.21 15.00
C SER A 96 -7.46 -15.01 16.20
N LYS A 97 -6.35 -14.31 16.00
CA LYS A 97 -5.37 -14.01 17.06
C LYS A 97 -5.91 -12.96 18.02
N LYS A 98 -5.71 -13.16 19.32
CA LYS A 98 -6.29 -12.33 20.38
C LYS A 98 -5.83 -10.87 20.30
N GLU A 99 -4.58 -10.63 19.92
CA GLU A 99 -4.05 -9.26 19.75
C GLU A 99 -4.47 -8.57 18.44
N VAL A 100 -5.18 -9.26 17.53
CA VAL A 100 -5.65 -8.68 16.27
C VAL A 100 -7.09 -8.20 16.41
N LEU A 101 -7.32 -6.91 16.16
CA LEU A 101 -8.65 -6.30 16.24
C LEU A 101 -9.40 -6.37 14.91
N SER A 102 -8.71 -6.18 13.80
CA SER A 102 -9.31 -6.29 12.48
C SER A 102 -8.26 -6.60 11.41
N VAL A 103 -8.71 -7.28 10.37
CA VAL A 103 -7.90 -7.52 9.17
C VAL A 103 -8.72 -7.19 7.95
N PHE A 104 -8.19 -6.31 7.09
CA PHE A 104 -8.89 -5.81 5.92
C PHE A 104 -7.94 -5.65 4.74
N PRO A 105 -8.41 -5.77 3.49
CA PRO A 105 -7.56 -5.67 2.32
C PRO A 105 -6.96 -4.26 2.23
N SER A 106 -5.67 -4.19 1.89
CA SER A 106 -5.01 -2.96 1.48
C SER A 106 -5.60 -2.50 0.14
N ARG A 107 -5.92 -1.21 0.02
CA ARG A 107 -6.58 -0.67 -1.17
C ARG A 107 -5.85 0.54 -1.68
N THR A 108 -5.73 0.63 -3.00
CA THR A 108 -5.37 1.87 -3.68
C THR A 108 -6.61 2.76 -3.76
N LEU A 109 -6.52 3.96 -3.20
CA LEU A 109 -7.58 4.96 -3.32
C LEU A 109 -7.44 5.72 -4.63
N GLN A 110 -8.57 6.09 -5.22
CA GLN A 110 -8.64 6.88 -6.45
C GLN A 110 -8.88 8.36 -6.11
N LEU A 111 -8.28 9.26 -6.88
CA LEU A 111 -8.48 10.70 -6.74
C LEU A 111 -9.95 11.05 -7.00
N GLN A 112 -10.55 11.82 -6.10
CA GLN A 112 -11.99 12.08 -6.12
C GLN A 112 -12.40 13.38 -6.81
N THR A 113 -11.50 14.34 -7.06
CA THR A 113 -11.85 15.59 -7.77
C THR A 113 -10.64 16.32 -8.31
N THR A 114 -10.82 17.04 -9.42
CA THR A 114 -9.86 17.98 -10.02
C THR A 114 -10.32 19.44 -9.94
N ARG A 115 -11.51 19.73 -9.38
CA ARG A 115 -12.13 21.07 -9.34
C ARG A 115 -12.54 21.48 -7.92
N SER A 116 -11.58 21.59 -7.02
CA SER A 116 -11.86 21.84 -5.59
C SER A 116 -12.19 23.30 -5.26
N TRP A 117 -11.64 24.29 -5.96
CA TRP A 117 -11.75 25.71 -5.58
C TRP A 117 -13.17 26.28 -5.76
N GLU A 118 -13.86 25.94 -6.86
CA GLU A 118 -15.27 26.30 -7.07
C GLU A 118 -16.16 25.65 -6.01
N PHE A 119 -15.89 24.39 -5.66
CA PHE A 119 -16.66 23.62 -4.66
C PHE A 119 -16.57 24.23 -3.26
N ILE A 120 -15.40 24.73 -2.85
CA ILE A 120 -15.19 25.35 -1.53
C ILE A 120 -15.39 26.86 -1.51
N GLY A 121 -15.84 27.47 -2.62
CA GLY A 121 -16.13 28.90 -2.70
C GLY A 121 -14.90 29.81 -2.67
N LEU A 122 -13.72 29.30 -3.02
CA LEU A 122 -12.47 30.06 -3.10
C LEU A 122 -12.22 30.55 -4.54
N THR A 123 -13.14 31.35 -5.06
CA THR A 123 -12.98 32.04 -6.34
C THR A 123 -11.96 33.18 -6.24
N GLU A 124 -11.47 33.68 -7.38
CA GLU A 124 -10.50 34.79 -7.43
C GLU A 124 -10.93 36.05 -6.64
N THR A 125 -12.24 36.29 -6.52
CA THR A 125 -12.82 37.43 -5.79
C THR A 125 -13.16 37.13 -4.33
N ALA A 126 -12.68 36.01 -3.76
CA ALA A 126 -12.96 35.65 -2.38
C ALA A 126 -12.40 36.71 -1.41
N LYS A 127 -13.23 37.18 -0.47
CA LYS A 127 -12.77 38.10 0.59
C LYS A 127 -11.80 37.36 1.51
N ARG A 128 -10.58 37.88 1.62
CA ARG A 128 -9.50 37.28 2.42
C ARG A 128 -9.44 37.90 3.81
N ASN A 129 -9.13 37.09 4.82
CA ASN A 129 -8.84 37.53 6.19
C ASN A 129 -7.46 37.05 6.63
N PRO A 130 -6.40 37.86 6.43
CA PRO A 130 -5.02 37.46 6.74
C PRO A 130 -4.80 37.07 8.20
N THR A 131 -5.58 37.61 9.14
CA THR A 131 -5.46 37.28 10.56
C THR A 131 -5.86 35.83 10.86
N VAL A 132 -6.82 35.30 10.10
CA VAL A 132 -7.30 33.90 10.24
C VAL A 132 -6.53 32.95 9.31
N GLU A 133 -6.10 33.45 8.16
CA GLU A 133 -5.44 32.67 7.11
C GLU A 133 -3.91 32.54 7.29
N SER A 134 -3.35 33.08 8.38
CA SER A 134 -1.91 33.02 8.69
C SER A 134 -1.60 32.08 9.86
N ASP A 135 -0.34 31.67 9.98
CA ASP A 135 0.15 30.77 11.05
C ASP A 135 -0.57 29.41 11.11
N VAL A 136 -1.06 28.90 9.97
CA VAL A 136 -1.70 27.58 9.87
C VAL A 136 -0.77 26.59 9.17
N ILE A 137 -0.74 25.34 9.65
CA ILE A 137 -0.03 24.24 8.99
C ILE A 137 -1.09 23.32 8.38
N ILE A 138 -1.07 23.17 7.06
CA ILE A 138 -1.99 22.32 6.31
C ILE A 138 -1.22 21.11 5.78
N GLY A 139 -1.62 19.92 6.20
CA GLY A 139 -1.10 18.66 5.66
C GLY A 139 -1.94 18.19 4.49
N VAL A 140 -1.33 18.12 3.30
CA VAL A 140 -1.99 17.64 2.08
C VAL A 140 -1.46 16.24 1.75
N LEU A 141 -2.35 15.24 1.76
CA LEU A 141 -2.06 13.87 1.32
C LEU A 141 -2.61 13.67 -0.09
N ASP A 142 -1.78 13.95 -1.09
CA ASP A 142 -2.12 13.87 -2.51
C ASP A 142 -0.94 13.29 -3.29
N THR A 143 -1.07 13.23 -4.61
CA THR A 143 -0.07 12.85 -5.60
C THR A 143 1.11 13.81 -5.69
N GLY A 144 0.99 15.01 -5.13
CA GLY A 144 2.06 16.01 -5.08
C GLY A 144 1.54 17.42 -5.34
N ILE A 145 2.47 18.38 -5.36
CA ILE A 145 2.23 19.77 -5.77
C ILE A 145 3.34 20.21 -6.72
N TRP A 146 3.08 21.25 -7.49
CA TRP A 146 4.09 21.99 -8.28
C TRP A 146 4.52 23.22 -7.50
N PRO A 147 5.52 23.12 -6.60
CA PRO A 147 5.92 24.22 -5.73
C PRO A 147 6.51 25.42 -6.50
N GLU A 148 6.87 25.24 -7.77
CA GLU A 148 7.31 26.29 -8.69
C GLU A 148 6.17 27.12 -9.28
N SER A 149 4.91 26.68 -9.13
CA SER A 149 3.75 27.43 -9.62
C SER A 149 3.61 28.77 -8.89
N GLU A 150 3.17 29.82 -9.61
CA GLU A 150 2.93 31.15 -9.03
C GLU A 150 1.94 31.12 -7.86
N SER A 151 1.02 30.15 -7.84
CA SER A 151 0.07 29.94 -6.73
C SER A 151 0.74 29.60 -5.40
N PHE A 152 1.99 29.14 -5.41
CA PHE A 152 2.80 28.83 -4.22
C PHE A 152 3.90 29.87 -3.96
N SER A 153 3.87 31.03 -4.63
CA SER A 153 4.80 32.12 -4.33
C SER A 153 4.63 32.62 -2.89
N ASP A 154 5.73 32.72 -2.16
CA ASP A 154 5.79 33.26 -0.80
C ASP A 154 5.90 34.80 -0.77
N LYS A 155 5.84 35.47 -1.92
CA LYS A 155 5.93 36.92 -2.01
C LYS A 155 4.79 37.58 -1.21
N GLY A 156 5.16 38.35 -0.19
CA GLY A 156 4.21 39.04 0.69
C GLY A 156 3.76 38.22 1.90
N TYR A 157 4.25 36.98 2.06
CA TYR A 157 4.05 36.17 3.25
C TYR A 157 5.24 36.30 4.22
N GLY A 158 4.96 36.05 5.52
CA GLY A 158 5.98 35.97 6.56
C GLY A 158 6.71 34.62 6.57
N PRO A 159 7.66 34.43 7.51
CA PRO A 159 8.37 33.15 7.63
C PRO A 159 7.40 32.01 8.00
N PRO A 160 7.79 30.75 7.77
CA PRO A 160 7.01 29.59 8.17
C PRO A 160 6.58 29.64 9.66
N PRO A 161 5.40 29.09 10.02
CA PRO A 161 4.94 29.02 11.40
C PRO A 161 6.00 28.46 12.35
N LYS A 162 6.30 29.14 13.46
CA LYS A 162 7.34 28.71 14.43
C LYS A 162 7.11 27.31 15.01
N LYS A 163 5.85 26.86 15.01
CA LYS A 163 5.42 25.53 15.46
C LYS A 163 5.65 24.43 14.42
N TRP A 164 5.98 24.77 13.17
CA TRP A 164 6.31 23.81 12.13
C TRP A 164 7.65 23.15 12.43
N LYS A 165 7.67 21.82 12.48
CA LYS A 165 8.87 21.00 12.75
C LYS A 165 9.26 20.13 11.56
N GLY A 166 8.62 20.33 10.41
CA GLY A 166 8.96 19.59 9.20
C GLY A 166 10.22 20.15 8.53
N ALA A 167 10.65 19.48 7.48
CA ALA A 167 11.77 19.92 6.65
C ALA A 167 11.27 20.19 5.24
N CYS A 168 11.80 21.24 4.62
CA CYS A 168 11.62 21.44 3.19
C CYS A 168 12.72 20.69 2.44
N LYS A 169 12.31 19.79 1.54
CA LYS A 169 13.18 19.13 0.59
C LYS A 169 13.00 19.87 -0.73
N GLY A 170 13.88 20.83 -1.00
CA GLY A 170 13.84 21.63 -2.23
C GLY A 170 13.96 20.77 -3.50
N GLY A 171 13.96 21.43 -4.66
CA GLY A 171 14.11 20.78 -5.96
C GLY A 171 15.06 21.56 -6.88
N SER A 172 15.34 21.04 -8.07
CA SER A 172 16.21 21.69 -9.05
C SER A 172 15.75 23.10 -9.42
N ASN A 173 14.43 23.34 -9.44
CA ASN A 173 13.81 24.63 -9.78
C ASN A 173 12.99 25.22 -8.62
N PHE A 174 13.19 24.75 -7.39
CA PHE A 174 12.44 25.21 -6.23
C PHE A 174 13.35 25.37 -5.01
N THR A 175 13.35 26.59 -4.46
CA THR A 175 14.07 26.91 -3.23
C THR A 175 13.09 26.98 -2.07
N CYS A 176 13.44 26.33 -0.97
CA CYS A 176 12.69 26.42 0.27
C CYS A 176 12.64 27.87 0.78
N ASN A 177 11.46 28.30 1.19
CA ASN A 177 11.30 29.56 1.90
C ASN A 177 12.09 29.55 3.24
N LYS A 178 12.52 30.73 3.68
CA LYS A 178 13.33 30.93 4.89
C LYS A 178 12.48 31.49 6.02
#